data_AF-A0A142XJZ3-F1
#
_entry.id   AF-A0A142XJZ3-F1
#
_cell.length_a   1.000
_cell.length_b   1.000
_cell.length_c   1.000
_cell.angle_alpha   90.00
_cell.angle_beta   90.00
_cell.angle_gamma   90.00
#
_symmetry.space_group_name_H-M   'P 1'
#
loop_
_entity.id
_entity.type
_entity.pdbx_description
1 polymer ?
#
loop_
_entity_poly.entity_id
_entity_poly.type
_entity_poly.pdbx_seq_one_letter_code
_entity_poly.pdbx_strand_id
1 'polypeptide(L)'
;MSKKDSTPAPSDDKPPKPNKSYPDFPLFPHAAGVLAKKIRGKMHYFGSWDDPDGAFKKCLAERDALHSGRKPWESVEGDTVKTLCNDFLNAKQVLVDSGEQTRRSWQNYKETSEMVVPAQSCAH
;
A
#
# COMPACT_ATOMS: atom_id res chain seq x y z
N MET A 1 -22.32 60.55 -18.37
CA MET A 1 -22.79 59.25 -18.93
C MET A 1 -21.63 58.28 -18.83
N SER A 2 -21.85 57.18 -18.12
CA SER A 2 -20.85 56.38 -17.39
C SER A 2 -20.08 55.37 -18.25
N LYS A 3 -18.82 55.11 -17.84
CA LYS A 3 -17.98 53.97 -18.28
C LYS A 3 -18.66 52.65 -17.90
N LYS A 4 -18.71 51.69 -18.83
CA LYS A 4 -19.16 50.31 -18.58
C LYS A 4 -17.94 49.43 -18.38
N ASP A 5 -17.60 49.17 -17.13
CA ASP A 5 -16.88 47.97 -16.72
C ASP A 5 -17.91 46.82 -16.68
N SER A 6 -17.63 45.70 -17.35
CA SER A 6 -18.36 44.47 -17.14
C SER A 6 -17.39 43.30 -17.29
N THR A 7 -16.87 42.90 -16.13
CA THR A 7 -16.29 41.58 -15.87
C THR A 7 -17.37 40.50 -16.12
N PRO A 8 -17.16 39.54 -17.03
CA PRO A 8 -18.05 38.39 -17.11
C PRO A 8 -17.75 37.40 -15.97
N ALA A 9 -18.81 36.89 -15.37
CA ALA A 9 -18.86 35.86 -14.33
C ALA A 9 -18.25 34.52 -14.81
N PRO A 10 -17.82 33.62 -13.89
CA PRO A 10 -17.09 32.40 -14.26
C PRO A 10 -17.98 31.44 -15.06
N SER A 11 -17.43 30.91 -16.14
CA SER A 11 -18.09 29.99 -17.05
C SER A 11 -18.34 28.61 -16.43
N ASP A 12 -19.56 28.12 -16.62
CA ASP A 12 -19.98 26.72 -16.46
C ASP A 12 -19.27 25.83 -17.50
N ASP A 13 -17.96 25.63 -17.35
CA ASP A 13 -17.19 24.66 -18.14
C ASP A 13 -17.19 23.29 -17.44
N LYS A 14 -18.33 22.58 -17.50
CA LYS A 14 -18.40 21.17 -17.09
C LYS A 14 -18.68 20.32 -18.33
N PRO A 15 -17.73 19.49 -18.80
CA PRO A 15 -17.93 18.71 -20.01
C PRO A 15 -19.15 17.78 -19.87
N PRO A 16 -19.96 17.62 -20.93
CA PRO A 16 -21.18 16.82 -20.89
C PRO A 16 -20.84 15.37 -20.55
N LYS A 17 -21.47 14.84 -19.50
CA LYS A 17 -21.28 13.47 -19.04
C LYS A 17 -21.65 12.49 -20.18
N PRO A 18 -20.73 11.60 -20.60
CA PRO A 18 -21.05 10.62 -21.63
C PRO A 18 -22.15 9.67 -21.12
N ASN A 19 -23.23 9.54 -21.90
CA ASN A 19 -24.33 8.64 -21.59
C ASN A 19 -23.87 7.20 -21.72
N LYS A 20 -24.19 6.39 -20.72
CA LYS A 20 -23.48 5.14 -20.46
C LYS A 20 -24.13 3.98 -21.22
N SER A 21 -23.43 3.43 -22.21
CA SER A 21 -23.76 2.14 -22.81
C SER A 21 -22.51 1.42 -23.32
N TYR A 22 -21.61 1.08 -22.40
CA TYR A 22 -20.54 0.11 -22.68
C TYR A 22 -20.71 -1.08 -21.73
N PRO A 23 -21.37 -2.17 -22.17
CA PRO A 23 -21.63 -3.34 -21.33
C PRO A 23 -20.34 -4.00 -20.81
N ASP A 24 -19.22 -3.83 -21.52
CA ASP A 24 -17.92 -4.39 -21.17
C ASP A 24 -17.07 -3.49 -20.24
N PHE A 25 -17.56 -2.28 -19.91
CA PHE A 25 -16.82 -1.29 -19.11
C PHE A 25 -17.48 -1.04 -17.75
N PRO A 26 -17.09 -1.79 -16.69
CA PRO A 26 -17.57 -1.56 -15.33
C PRO A 26 -16.89 -0.34 -14.66
N LEU A 27 -16.44 0.66 -15.43
CA LEU A 27 -15.92 1.94 -14.96
C LEU A 27 -17.05 2.97 -14.96
N PHE A 28 -17.14 3.80 -13.91
CA PHE A 28 -18.10 4.89 -13.81
C PHE A 28 -17.45 6.23 -14.15
N PRO A 29 -18.08 7.06 -15.01
CA PRO A 29 -17.62 8.42 -15.23
C PRO A 29 -17.84 9.24 -13.96
N HIS A 30 -16.76 9.77 -13.40
CA HIS A 30 -16.77 10.66 -12.24
C HIS A 30 -16.85 12.13 -12.69
N ALA A 31 -17.52 12.98 -11.92
CA ALA A 31 -17.77 14.38 -12.26
C ALA A 31 -16.50 15.23 -12.51
N ALA A 32 -15.32 14.73 -12.13
CA ALA A 32 -14.03 15.32 -12.42
C ALA A 32 -13.48 15.02 -13.83
N GLY A 33 -14.29 14.47 -14.74
CA GLY A 33 -13.86 14.15 -16.11
C GLY A 33 -13.01 12.88 -16.23
N VAL A 34 -13.07 12.00 -15.22
CA VAL A 34 -12.25 10.78 -15.16
C VAL A 34 -13.10 9.52 -15.03
N LEU A 35 -12.57 8.38 -15.48
CA LEU A 35 -13.14 7.06 -15.30
C LEU A 35 -12.65 6.46 -13.97
N ALA A 36 -13.58 5.99 -13.15
CA ALA A 36 -13.31 5.48 -11.81
C ALA A 36 -14.00 4.13 -11.54
N LYS A 37 -13.44 3.33 -10.64
CA LYS A 37 -14.06 2.10 -10.12
C LYS A 37 -13.95 2.04 -8.60
N LYS A 38 -14.99 1.54 -7.94
CA LYS A 38 -14.93 1.21 -6.52
C LYS A 38 -14.41 -0.21 -6.36
N ILE A 39 -13.27 -0.38 -5.69
CA ILE A 39 -12.65 -1.68 -5.41
C ILE A 39 -12.38 -1.73 -3.90
N ARG A 40 -12.90 -2.77 -3.21
CA ARG A 40 -12.76 -2.97 -1.76
C ARG A 40 -13.06 -1.73 -0.90
N GLY A 41 -14.08 -0.96 -1.27
CA GLY A 41 -14.51 0.24 -0.53
C GLY A 41 -13.74 1.52 -0.88
N LYS A 42 -12.67 1.45 -1.68
CA LYS A 42 -11.90 2.62 -2.14
C LYS A 42 -12.22 2.95 -3.60
N MET A 43 -12.18 4.25 -3.93
CA MET A 43 -12.32 4.72 -5.32
C MET A 43 -10.95 4.79 -5.99
N HIS A 44 -10.82 4.16 -7.15
CA HIS A 44 -9.63 4.19 -7.98
C HIS A 44 -9.96 4.90 -9.30
N TYR A 45 -9.05 5.76 -9.77
CA TYR A 45 -9.19 6.56 -10.99
C TYR A 45 -8.21 6.04 -12.05
N PHE A 46 -8.68 5.82 -13.27
CA PHE A 46 -7.88 5.15 -14.31
C PHE A 46 -7.52 6.04 -15.51
N GLY A 47 -8.19 7.18 -15.71
CA GLY A 47 -7.87 8.09 -16.82
C GLY A 47 -9.00 9.06 -17.14
N SER A 48 -8.76 9.96 -18.10
CA SER A 48 -9.77 10.91 -18.62
C SER A 48 -10.90 10.20 -19.36
N TRP A 49 -12.03 10.88 -19.55
CA TRP A 49 -13.09 10.42 -20.46
C TRP A 49 -12.66 10.39 -21.93
N ASP A 50 -11.69 11.21 -22.33
CA ASP A 50 -11.22 11.34 -23.72
C ASP A 50 -10.38 10.15 -24.20
N ASP A 51 -9.85 9.36 -23.26
CA ASP A 51 -9.07 8.13 -23.55
C ASP A 51 -9.67 6.94 -22.79
N PRO A 52 -10.86 6.46 -23.19
CA PRO A 52 -11.52 5.35 -22.53
C PRO A 52 -10.72 4.05 -22.66
N ASP A 53 -10.04 3.84 -23.79
CA ASP A 53 -9.23 2.64 -24.03
C ASP A 53 -7.99 2.59 -23.14
N GLY A 54 -7.29 3.72 -22.96
CA GLY A 54 -6.17 3.81 -22.02
C GLY A 54 -6.60 3.60 -20.57
N ALA A 55 -7.75 4.16 -20.17
CA ALA A 55 -8.31 3.93 -18.84
C ALA A 55 -8.71 2.46 -18.61
N PHE A 56 -9.20 1.77 -19.64
CA PHE A 56 -9.53 0.35 -19.56
C PHE A 56 -8.31 -0.54 -19.40
N LYS A 57 -7.26 -0.30 -20.21
CA LYS A 57 -6.00 -1.05 -20.11
C LYS A 57 -5.38 -0.91 -18.73
N LYS A 58 -5.37 0.31 -18.18
CA LYS A 58 -4.95 0.58 -16.80
C LYS A 58 -5.84 -0.14 -15.79
N CYS A 59 -7.15 -0.08 -15.97
CA CYS A 59 -8.06 -0.82 -15.10
C CYS A 59 -7.83 -2.33 -15.18
N LEU A 60 -7.62 -2.94 -16.34
CA LEU A 60 -7.36 -4.38 -16.45
C LEU A 60 -6.04 -4.79 -15.80
N ALA A 61 -4.97 -4.02 -16.05
CA ALA A 61 -3.66 -4.26 -15.46
C ALA A 61 -3.69 -4.15 -13.93
N GLU A 62 -4.39 -3.14 -13.40
CA GLU A 62 -4.47 -2.89 -11.97
C GLU A 62 -5.59 -3.70 -11.29
N ARG A 63 -6.61 -4.17 -12.03
CA ARG A 63 -7.78 -4.89 -11.48
C ARG A 63 -7.33 -6.10 -10.69
N ASP A 64 -6.44 -6.91 -11.25
CA ASP A 64 -6.02 -8.17 -10.62
C ASP A 64 -5.13 -7.90 -9.39
N ALA A 65 -4.28 -6.87 -9.45
CA ALA A 65 -3.50 -6.39 -8.29
C ALA A 65 -4.38 -5.80 -7.17
N LEU A 66 -5.43 -5.06 -7.51
CA LEU A 66 -6.34 -4.42 -6.55
C LEU A 66 -7.39 -5.42 -5.98
N HIS A 67 -7.80 -6.41 -6.77
CA HIS A 67 -8.72 -7.49 -6.32
C HIS A 67 -8.01 -8.54 -5.47
N SER A 68 -6.76 -8.88 -5.78
CA SER A 68 -5.98 -9.84 -4.99
C SER A 68 -5.69 -9.31 -3.58
N GLY A 69 -5.82 -8.01 -3.34
CA GLY A 69 -5.90 -7.44 -2.00
C GLY A 69 -4.67 -7.63 -1.13
N ARG A 70 -3.60 -8.21 -1.68
CA ARG A 70 -2.27 -8.20 -1.09
C ARG A 70 -1.79 -6.77 -1.20
N LYS A 71 -1.75 -6.08 -0.06
CA LYS A 71 -0.79 -5.01 0.13
C LYS A 71 0.56 -5.62 -0.26
N PRO A 72 1.35 -5.04 -1.19
CA PRO A 72 2.78 -5.30 -1.18
C PRO A 72 3.17 -5.05 0.27
N TRP A 73 3.63 -6.08 0.97
CA TRP A 73 4.42 -5.79 2.14
C TRP A 73 5.57 -5.00 1.54
N GLU A 74 5.63 -3.70 1.83
CA GLU A 74 6.93 -3.06 1.83
C GLU A 74 7.75 -4.01 2.67
N SER A 75 8.73 -4.66 2.04
CA SER A 75 9.79 -5.34 2.74
C SER A 75 10.44 -4.26 3.55
N VAL A 76 9.86 -3.98 4.72
CA VAL A 76 10.43 -3.08 5.69
C VAL A 76 11.76 -3.73 5.97
N GLU A 77 12.83 -3.06 5.59
CA GLU A 77 14.19 -3.42 5.94
C GLU A 77 14.31 -3.25 7.45
N GLY A 78 13.70 -4.21 8.14
CA GLY A 78 13.50 -4.25 9.56
C GLY A 78 14.05 -5.56 10.03
N ASP A 79 14.89 -5.48 11.06
CA ASP A 79 15.56 -6.64 11.61
C ASP A 79 14.54 -7.71 12.00
N THR A 80 14.78 -8.92 11.53
CA THR A 80 13.96 -10.07 11.92
C THR A 80 14.06 -10.27 13.43
N VAL A 81 13.02 -10.83 14.04
CA VAL A 81 13.06 -11.24 15.46
C VAL A 81 14.28 -12.11 15.75
N LYS A 82 14.71 -12.92 14.78
CA LYS A 82 15.95 -13.71 14.84
C LYS A 82 17.20 -12.85 14.98
N THR A 83 17.34 -11.80 14.16
CA THR A 83 18.48 -10.87 14.24
C THR A 83 18.52 -10.20 15.61
N LEU A 84 17.39 -9.67 16.08
CA LEU A 84 17.29 -9.03 17.39
C LEU A 84 17.61 -9.99 18.54
N CYS A 85 17.13 -11.24 18.48
CA CYS A 85 17.47 -12.26 19.47
C CYS A 85 18.96 -12.60 19.45
N ASN A 86 19.59 -12.70 18.28
CA ASN A 86 21.02 -12.97 18.18
C ASN A 86 21.87 -11.83 18.78
N ASP A 87 21.53 -10.58 18.48
CA ASP A 87 22.24 -9.41 19.03
C ASP A 87 22.11 -9.34 20.55
N PHE A 88 20.91 -9.60 21.07
CA PHE A 88 20.67 -9.71 22.50
C PHE A 88 21.51 -10.81 23.16
N LEU A 89 21.54 -12.01 22.59
CA LEU A 89 22.31 -13.14 23.15
C LEU A 89 23.83 -12.89 23.10
N ASN A 90 24.31 -12.21 22.06
CA ASN A 90 25.71 -11.78 21.96
C ASN A 90 26.06 -10.77 23.05
N ALA A 91 25.21 -9.77 23.29
CA ALA A 91 25.42 -8.82 24.38
C ALA A 91 25.43 -9.52 25.76
N LYS A 92 24.57 -10.53 25.96
CA LYS A 92 24.57 -11.34 27.20
C LYS A 92 25.78 -12.26 27.31
N GLN A 93 26.33 -12.75 26.20
CA GLN A 93 27.55 -13.56 26.22
C GLN A 93 28.74 -12.77 26.78
N VAL A 94 28.88 -11.49 26.40
CA VAL A 94 29.92 -10.60 26.96
C VAL A 94 29.80 -10.45 28.48
N LEU A 95 28.57 -10.42 29.00
CA LEU A 95 28.33 -10.36 30.46
C LEU A 95 28.68 -11.69 31.15
N VAL A 96 28.53 -12.81 30.47
CA VAL A 96 28.98 -14.11 30.98
C VAL A 96 30.51 -14.18 31.00
N ASP A 97 31.15 -13.71 29.93
CA ASP A 97 32.61 -13.75 29.80
C ASP A 97 33.32 -12.82 30.81
N SER A 98 32.68 -11.69 31.16
CA SER A 98 33.14 -10.78 32.23
C SER A 98 32.79 -11.26 33.65
N GLY A 99 31.99 -12.32 33.79
CA GLY A 99 31.57 -12.86 35.08
C GLY A 99 30.43 -12.07 35.76
N GLU A 100 29.91 -11.02 35.13
CA GLU A 100 28.76 -10.25 35.62
C GLU A 100 27.44 -11.04 35.51
N GLN A 101 27.42 -12.08 34.69
CA GLN A 101 26.26 -12.96 34.50
C GLN A 101 26.64 -14.43 34.57
N THR A 102 25.77 -15.23 35.20
CA THR A 102 25.98 -16.68 35.24
C THR A 102 25.64 -17.31 33.89
N ARG A 103 26.42 -18.34 33.53
CA ARG A 103 26.18 -19.14 32.31
C ARG A 103 24.79 -19.79 32.27
N ARG A 104 24.22 -20.10 33.44
CA ARG A 104 22.87 -20.67 33.57
C ARG A 104 21.78 -19.66 33.17
N SER A 105 21.90 -18.41 33.59
CA SER A 105 20.96 -17.35 33.18
C SER A 105 21.01 -17.12 31.67
N TRP A 106 22.20 -17.18 31.06
CA TRP A 106 22.35 -17.06 29.61
C TRP A 106 21.69 -18.21 28.84
N GLN A 107 21.79 -19.45 29.35
CA GLN A 107 21.11 -20.60 28.75
C GLN A 107 19.58 -20.44 28.75
N ASN A 108 18.99 -19.96 29.84
CA ASN A 108 17.55 -19.70 29.91
C ASN A 108 17.10 -18.64 28.87
N TYR A 109 17.91 -17.59 28.67
CA TYR A 109 17.64 -16.60 27.63
C TYR A 109 17.71 -17.20 26.23
N LYS A 110 18.72 -18.04 25.97
CA LYS A 110 18.87 -18.74 24.70
C LYS A 110 17.65 -19.61 24.38
N GLU A 111 17.22 -20.43 25.32
CA GLU A 111 16.04 -21.30 25.16
C GLU A 111 14.76 -20.50 24.89
N THR A 112 14.59 -19.37 25.60
CA THR A 112 13.43 -18.49 25.40
C THR A 112 13.48 -17.82 24.02
N SER A 113 14.65 -17.34 23.60
CA SER A 113 14.84 -16.76 22.27
C SER A 113 14.59 -17.79 21.16
N GLU A 114 15.03 -19.04 21.33
CA GLU A 114 14.75 -20.14 20.40
C GLU A 114 13.25 -20.47 20.30
N MET A 115 12.49 -20.34 21.40
CA MET A 115 11.03 -20.49 21.39
C MET A 115 10.33 -19.35 20.65
N VAL A 116 10.83 -18.13 20.80
CA VAL A 116 10.22 -16.91 20.24
C VAL A 116 10.57 -16.69 18.78
N VAL A 117 11.74 -17.16 18.31
CA VAL A 117 12.07 -17.16 16.88
C VAL A 117 11.22 -18.25 16.22
N PRO A 118 10.15 -17.90 15.47
CA PRO A 118 9.40 -18.91 14.78
C PRO A 118 10.36 -19.66 13.85
N ALA A 119 10.18 -20.98 13.74
CA ALA A 119 10.76 -21.74 12.63
C ALA A 119 10.27 -21.03 11.36
N GLN A 120 11.13 -20.18 10.79
CA GLN A 120 10.88 -19.47 9.56
C GLN A 120 11.00 -20.54 8.47
N SER A 121 9.98 -21.40 8.43
CA SER A 121 9.80 -22.43 7.44
C SER A 121 9.76 -21.72 6.10
N CYS A 122 10.72 -22.10 5.28
CA CYS A 122 10.88 -21.75 3.90
C CYS A 122 9.52 -21.65 3.19
N ALA A 123 9.05 -20.44 2.92
CA ALA A 123 8.06 -20.22 1.88
C ALA A 123 8.84 -20.01 0.57
N HIS A 124 8.64 -20.96 -0.36
CA HIS A 124 9.12 -20.95 -1.74
C HIS A 124 8.69 -19.70 -2.50
#